data_AF-A0A059X593-F1
#
_entry.id   AF-A0A059X593-F1
#
_cell.length_a   1.000
_cell.length_b   1.000
_cell.length_c   1.000
_cell.angle_alpha   90.00
_cell.angle_beta   90.00
_cell.angle_gamma   90.00
#
_symmetry.space_group_name_H-M   'P 1'
#
loop_
_entity.id
_entity.type
_entity.pdbx_description
1 polymer ?
#
loop_
_entity_poly.entity_id
_entity_poly.type
_entity_poly.pdbx_seq_one_letter_code
_entity_poly.pdbx_strand_id
1 'polypeptide(L)'
;MKRSHFTLSIASLCAAMVYGSAQAAERENAPPKPKPGNIAPPGEPEVAPKTPKIPDPVPPLATEQDFVMLALRAGRSEIRLAGLAEKKAAKPEVRAFASTMVKDHTAINEELRKIAEGLKVLLPDVADKEVEAIYKKLNELQGDKFDIGFLAEIAKGHTDDATLYEGGRKIAKSKEVAAFIDKTLPVIRQHIDMVADLTKKSAP
;
A
#
# COMPACT_ATOMS: atom_id res chain seq x y z
N MET A 1 -30.82 -21.16 50.55
CA MET A 1 -31.90 -21.51 49.60
C MET A 1 -31.67 -20.71 48.32
N LYS A 2 -31.68 -21.23 47.09
CA LYS A 2 -31.66 -22.61 46.57
C LYS A 2 -30.56 -22.68 45.48
N ARG A 3 -29.83 -23.78 45.38
CA ARG A 3 -29.04 -24.12 44.18
C ARG A 3 -29.96 -24.82 43.17
N SER A 4 -29.68 -24.69 41.88
CA SER A 4 -30.20 -25.63 40.87
C SER A 4 -29.08 -26.04 39.94
N HIS A 5 -28.79 -27.34 39.92
CA HIS A 5 -27.93 -27.97 38.92
C HIS A 5 -28.84 -28.56 37.84
N PHE A 6 -28.37 -28.68 36.60
CA PHE A 6 -28.87 -29.71 35.70
C PHE A 6 -27.75 -30.37 34.89
N THR A 7 -27.81 -31.69 34.90
CA THR A 7 -27.05 -32.72 34.17
C THR A 7 -27.51 -32.82 32.70
N LEU A 8 -26.94 -33.59 31.76
CA LEU A 8 -25.67 -34.29 31.52
C LEU A 8 -25.84 -34.95 30.13
N SER A 9 -24.82 -34.93 29.27
CA SER A 9 -24.59 -35.79 28.07
C SER A 9 -25.72 -36.14 27.06
N ILE A 10 -25.35 -36.25 25.79
CA ILE A 10 -25.39 -37.50 25.01
C ILE A 10 -24.53 -37.31 23.75
N ALA A 11 -23.70 -38.32 23.43
CA ALA A 11 -22.95 -38.39 22.18
C ALA A 11 -23.76 -39.13 21.12
N SER A 12 -23.52 -38.84 19.83
CA SER A 12 -23.96 -39.73 18.76
C SER A 12 -22.89 -39.82 17.68
N LEU A 13 -22.25 -41.00 17.61
CA LEU A 13 -21.30 -41.40 16.60
C LEU A 13 -21.86 -42.69 15.99
N CYS A 14 -22.27 -42.66 14.72
CA CYS A 14 -22.65 -43.86 13.98
C CYS A 14 -21.96 -43.87 12.62
N ALA A 15 -21.15 -44.91 12.40
CA ALA A 15 -20.60 -45.26 11.10
C ALA A 15 -21.36 -46.49 10.55
N ALA A 16 -21.49 -46.58 9.23
CA ALA A 16 -21.80 -47.84 8.54
C ALA A 16 -21.24 -47.82 7.11
N MET A 17 -20.32 -48.74 6.82
CA MET A 17 -19.92 -49.10 5.45
C MET A 17 -20.77 -50.28 4.97
N VAL A 18 -21.12 -50.35 3.69
CA VAL A 18 -21.29 -51.63 2.96
C VAL A 18 -20.72 -51.47 1.54
N TYR A 19 -20.13 -52.57 1.04
CA TYR A 19 -19.37 -52.69 -0.22
C TYR A 19 -20.25 -52.83 -1.48
N GLY A 20 -19.67 -52.46 -2.64
CA GLY A 20 -20.06 -52.89 -3.99
C GLY A 20 -18.83 -52.87 -4.90
N SER A 21 -18.63 -53.90 -5.74
CA SER A 21 -17.31 -54.26 -6.30
C SER A 21 -17.26 -54.37 -7.84
N ALA A 22 -16.04 -54.55 -8.38
CA ALA A 22 -15.65 -54.84 -9.77
C ALA A 22 -15.65 -53.65 -10.77
N GLN A 23 -14.70 -53.53 -11.73
CA GLN A 23 -13.36 -54.13 -11.90
C GLN A 23 -12.49 -53.23 -12.82
N ALA A 24 -11.18 -53.48 -12.87
CA ALA A 24 -10.14 -52.63 -13.48
C ALA A 24 -10.09 -52.61 -15.02
N ALA A 25 -9.52 -51.51 -15.55
CA ALA A 25 -8.75 -51.49 -16.80
C ALA A 25 -7.68 -50.40 -16.73
N GLU A 26 -6.41 -50.75 -16.99
CA GLU A 26 -5.31 -49.80 -17.12
C GLU A 26 -5.38 -49.05 -18.46
N ARG A 27 -4.86 -47.81 -18.51
CA ARG A 27 -3.78 -47.46 -19.44
C ARG A 27 -3.13 -46.09 -19.15
N GLU A 28 -1.81 -46.16 -19.21
CA GLU A 28 -0.79 -45.12 -19.15
C GLU A 28 -1.02 -43.94 -20.11
N ASN A 29 -0.69 -42.72 -19.67
CA ASN A 29 -0.34 -41.61 -20.56
C ASN A 29 0.48 -40.54 -19.82
N ALA A 30 1.81 -40.54 -20.04
CA ALA A 30 2.72 -39.52 -19.56
C ALA A 30 3.23 -38.65 -20.74
N PRO A 31 3.36 -37.32 -20.59
CA PRO A 31 3.86 -36.45 -21.65
C PRO A 31 5.39 -36.59 -21.87
N PRO A 32 5.90 -36.32 -23.09
CA PRO A 32 7.25 -36.70 -23.51
C PRO A 32 8.36 -35.73 -23.07
N LYS A 33 9.59 -36.25 -22.98
CA LYS A 33 10.83 -35.45 -22.84
C LYS A 33 11.37 -35.01 -24.21
N PRO A 34 11.83 -33.76 -24.39
CA PRO A 34 12.52 -33.33 -25.60
C PRO A 34 13.98 -33.84 -25.67
N LYS A 35 14.51 -33.97 -26.89
CA LYS A 35 15.94 -34.23 -27.19
C LYS A 35 16.56 -33.06 -27.97
N PRO A 36 17.91 -32.87 -27.94
CA PRO A 36 18.56 -31.62 -28.35
C PRO A 36 19.05 -31.60 -29.82
N GLY A 37 19.26 -30.41 -30.37
CA GLY A 37 19.85 -30.19 -31.70
C GLY A 37 20.29 -28.73 -31.93
N ASN A 38 21.50 -28.55 -32.47
CA ASN A 38 22.27 -27.29 -32.51
C ASN A 38 22.89 -27.13 -33.92
N ILE A 39 23.35 -25.99 -34.47
CA ILE A 39 23.33 -24.51 -34.21
C ILE A 39 23.90 -23.87 -35.51
N ALA A 40 23.57 -22.61 -35.88
CA ALA A 40 24.52 -21.59 -36.44
C ALA A 40 23.85 -20.32 -37.06
N PRO A 41 24.57 -19.17 -37.22
CA PRO A 41 24.04 -17.79 -37.06
C PRO A 41 24.29 -16.90 -38.33
N PRO A 42 24.40 -15.54 -38.33
CA PRO A 42 24.30 -14.53 -37.25
C PRO A 42 23.46 -13.26 -37.53
N GLY A 43 23.24 -12.44 -36.49
CA GLY A 43 22.55 -11.14 -36.58
C GLY A 43 22.48 -10.30 -35.29
N GLU A 44 23.65 -9.93 -34.75
CA GLU A 44 23.90 -8.76 -33.86
C GLU A 44 23.10 -8.58 -32.52
N PRO A 45 23.56 -7.70 -31.59
CA PRO A 45 23.74 -8.15 -30.20
C PRO A 45 22.55 -7.93 -29.27
N GLU A 46 22.47 -8.86 -28.30
CA GLU A 46 21.68 -8.79 -27.09
C GLU A 46 22.07 -7.56 -26.24
N VAL A 47 21.21 -6.55 -26.19
CA VAL A 47 21.31 -5.48 -25.19
C VAL A 47 20.62 -5.97 -23.92
N ALA A 48 21.40 -6.08 -22.85
CA ALA A 48 21.03 -6.58 -21.52
C ALA A 48 19.66 -6.08 -21.02
N PRO A 49 18.97 -6.85 -20.14
CA PRO A 49 17.75 -6.39 -19.50
C PRO A 49 18.01 -5.06 -18.80
N LYS A 50 17.36 -4.00 -19.29
CA LYS A 50 17.40 -2.69 -18.65
C LYS A 50 16.81 -2.85 -17.25
N THR A 51 17.69 -2.81 -16.25
CA THR A 51 17.30 -2.67 -14.85
C THR A 51 16.30 -1.52 -14.76
N PRO A 52 15.15 -1.68 -14.07
CA PRO A 52 14.19 -0.60 -13.92
C PRO A 52 14.90 0.60 -13.29
N LYS A 53 15.09 1.66 -14.09
CA LYS A 53 15.64 2.92 -13.61
C LYS A 53 14.65 3.45 -12.58
N ILE A 54 15.10 3.59 -11.34
CA ILE A 54 14.31 4.19 -10.25
C ILE A 54 13.85 5.58 -10.76
N PRO A 55 12.54 5.89 -10.77
CA PRO A 55 12.06 7.20 -11.17
C PRO A 55 12.61 8.27 -10.23
N ASP A 56 13.02 9.41 -10.82
CA ASP A 56 13.37 10.63 -10.09
C ASP A 56 12.15 11.13 -9.27
N PRO A 57 12.34 11.89 -8.16
CA PRO A 57 11.25 12.29 -7.27
C PRO A 57 10.23 13.19 -7.96
N VAL A 58 8.95 12.82 -7.84
CA VAL A 58 7.75 13.46 -8.40
C VAL A 58 7.79 13.66 -9.94
N PRO A 59 6.92 12.99 -10.72
CA PRO A 59 6.80 13.25 -12.16
C PRO A 59 6.55 14.74 -12.46
N PRO A 60 7.14 15.32 -13.53
CA PRO A 60 7.01 16.73 -13.82
C PRO A 60 5.54 17.12 -14.04
N LEU A 61 5.04 18.00 -13.19
CA LEU A 61 3.66 18.49 -13.23
C LEU A 61 3.47 19.45 -14.42
N ALA A 62 2.59 19.08 -15.36
CA ALA A 62 2.23 19.95 -16.49
C ALA A 62 0.95 20.76 -16.23
N THR A 63 0.03 20.23 -15.41
CA THR A 63 -1.30 20.80 -15.16
C THR A 63 -1.72 20.69 -13.69
N GLU A 64 -2.69 21.51 -13.26
CA GLU A 64 -3.29 21.38 -11.93
C GLU A 64 -4.06 20.06 -11.77
N GLN A 65 -4.55 19.47 -12.87
CA GLN A 65 -5.14 18.14 -12.91
C GLN A 65 -4.13 17.04 -12.56
N ASP A 66 -2.88 17.15 -13.04
CA ASP A 66 -1.79 16.22 -12.68
C ASP A 66 -1.49 16.29 -11.18
N PHE A 67 -1.43 17.50 -10.61
CA PHE A 67 -1.27 17.69 -9.18
C PHE A 67 -2.41 17.01 -8.38
N VAL A 68 -3.67 17.29 -8.73
CA VAL A 68 -4.84 16.72 -8.05
C VAL A 68 -4.85 15.19 -8.11
N MET A 69 -4.55 14.62 -9.28
CA MET A 69 -4.44 13.16 -9.48
C MET A 69 -3.33 12.54 -8.62
N LEU A 70 -2.14 13.13 -8.62
CA LEU A 70 -0.98 12.62 -7.89
C LEU A 70 -1.17 12.75 -6.38
N ALA A 71 -1.69 13.88 -5.89
CA ALA A 71 -1.95 14.08 -4.46
C ALA A 71 -3.05 13.12 -3.94
N LEU A 72 -4.10 12.83 -4.72
CA LEU A 72 -5.07 11.78 -4.38
C LEU A 72 -4.48 10.36 -4.43
N ARG A 73 -3.46 10.10 -5.26
CA ARG A 73 -2.73 8.82 -5.23
C ARG A 73 -1.87 8.72 -3.97
N ALA A 74 -1.11 9.76 -3.64
CA ALA A 74 -0.26 9.82 -2.46
C ALA A 74 -1.08 9.66 -1.17
N GLY A 75 -2.07 10.54 -0.93
CA GLY A 75 -2.88 10.50 0.29
C GLY A 75 -3.61 9.16 0.52
N ARG A 76 -4.12 8.50 -0.54
CA ARG A 76 -4.71 7.15 -0.42
C ARG A 76 -3.68 6.10 0.01
N SER A 77 -2.44 6.25 -0.45
CA SER A 77 -1.33 5.36 -0.12
C SER A 77 -0.90 5.55 1.33
N GLU A 78 -0.80 6.79 1.78
CA GLU A 78 -0.44 7.11 3.16
C GLU A 78 -1.50 6.65 4.17
N ILE A 79 -2.80 6.81 3.89
CA ILE A 79 -3.87 6.21 4.70
C ILE A 79 -3.69 4.70 4.83
N ARG A 80 -3.34 4.02 3.72
CA ARG A 80 -3.17 2.56 3.71
C ARG A 80 -1.96 2.10 4.54
N LEU A 81 -0.84 2.83 4.48
CA LEU A 81 0.34 2.54 5.30
C LEU A 81 0.11 2.89 6.78
N ALA A 82 -0.56 4.02 7.07
CA ALA A 82 -0.92 4.41 8.42
C ALA A 82 -1.90 3.43 9.08
N GLY A 83 -2.92 2.95 8.35
CA GLY A 83 -3.85 1.92 8.82
C GLY A 83 -3.22 0.53 9.03
N LEU A 84 -1.99 0.30 8.55
CA LEU A 84 -1.15 -0.83 8.97
C LEU A 84 -0.45 -0.53 10.29
N ALA A 85 0.09 0.68 10.45
CA ALA A 85 0.79 1.12 11.66
C ALA A 85 -0.15 1.24 12.88
N GLU A 86 -1.41 1.64 12.72
CA GLU A 86 -2.41 1.60 13.81
C GLU A 86 -2.53 0.19 14.45
N LYS A 87 -2.30 -0.86 13.66
CA LYS A 87 -2.44 -2.27 14.08
C LYS A 87 -1.13 -2.89 14.55
N LYS A 88 0.01 -2.43 14.02
CA LYS A 88 1.33 -3.07 14.20
C LYS A 88 2.37 -2.26 14.96
N ALA A 89 2.18 -0.94 15.09
CA ALA A 89 3.17 -0.07 15.73
C ALA A 89 3.39 -0.49 17.19
N ALA A 90 4.65 -0.68 17.58
CA ALA A 90 5.04 -1.14 18.89
C ALA A 90 4.99 0.01 19.91
N LYS A 91 5.47 1.20 19.52
CA LYS A 91 5.46 2.41 20.34
C LYS A 91 4.08 3.09 20.30
N PRO A 92 3.51 3.45 21.46
CA PRO A 92 2.25 4.22 21.52
C PRO A 92 2.31 5.51 20.70
N GLU A 93 3.45 6.19 20.73
CA GLU A 93 3.70 7.45 20.01
C GLU A 93 3.52 7.29 18.48
N VAL A 94 4.06 6.20 17.92
CA VAL A 94 4.01 5.89 16.49
C VAL A 94 2.60 5.47 16.08
N ARG A 95 1.89 4.75 16.97
CA ARG A 95 0.48 4.40 16.77
C ARG A 95 -0.43 5.63 16.80
N ALA A 96 -0.21 6.56 17.73
CA ALA A 96 -0.96 7.80 17.81
C ALA A 96 -0.73 8.68 16.57
N PHE A 97 0.51 8.77 16.09
CA PHE A 97 0.82 9.43 14.82
C PHE A 97 0.13 8.76 13.63
N ALA A 98 0.10 7.42 13.58
CA ALA A 98 -0.63 6.70 12.53
C ALA A 98 -2.15 7.01 12.53
N SER A 99 -2.79 7.15 13.70
CA SER A 99 -4.19 7.58 13.78
C SER A 99 -4.41 9.04 13.35
N THR A 100 -3.49 9.95 13.68
CA THR A 100 -3.50 11.33 13.14
C THR A 100 -3.39 11.32 11.62
N MET A 101 -2.47 10.52 11.08
CA MET A 101 -2.27 10.33 9.64
C MET A 101 -3.54 9.85 8.92
N VAL A 102 -4.18 8.78 9.42
CA VAL A 102 -5.44 8.27 8.85
C VAL A 102 -6.52 9.36 8.87
N LYS A 103 -6.69 10.05 10.00
CA LYS A 103 -7.71 11.10 10.17
C LYS A 103 -7.50 12.26 9.18
N ASP A 104 -6.31 12.85 9.18
CA ASP A 104 -6.06 14.10 8.46
C ASP A 104 -6.02 13.84 6.95
N HIS A 105 -5.36 12.77 6.49
CA HIS A 105 -5.36 12.42 5.06
C HIS A 105 -6.71 11.95 4.54
N THR A 106 -7.58 11.38 5.37
CA THR A 106 -8.96 11.07 4.96
C THR A 106 -9.72 12.37 4.66
N ALA A 107 -9.66 13.36 5.55
CA ALA A 107 -10.31 14.66 5.34
C ALA A 107 -9.72 15.40 4.11
N ILE A 108 -8.39 15.39 3.94
CA ILE A 108 -7.70 15.97 2.79
C ILE A 108 -8.17 15.31 1.48
N ASN A 109 -8.24 13.98 1.42
CA ASN A 109 -8.69 13.26 0.23
C ASN A 109 -10.18 13.47 -0.07
N GLU A 110 -11.04 13.62 0.94
CA GLU A 110 -12.47 13.93 0.75
C GLU A 110 -12.70 15.32 0.15
N GLU A 111 -11.89 16.31 0.54
CA GLU A 111 -11.89 17.65 -0.04
C GLU A 111 -11.33 17.66 -1.46
N LEU A 112 -10.16 17.03 -1.66
CA LEU A 112 -9.50 16.98 -2.95
C LEU A 112 -10.29 16.19 -4.01
N ARG A 113 -11.09 15.19 -3.61
CA ARG A 113 -12.00 14.47 -4.51
C ARG A 113 -13.07 15.38 -5.10
N LYS A 114 -13.65 16.30 -4.31
CA LYS A 114 -14.65 17.27 -4.80
C LYS A 114 -14.04 18.24 -5.81
N ILE A 115 -12.78 18.62 -5.60
CA ILE A 115 -12.00 19.43 -6.55
C ILE A 115 -11.72 18.62 -7.84
N ALA A 116 -11.33 17.35 -7.72
CA ALA A 116 -11.13 16.45 -8.85
C ALA A 116 -12.38 16.27 -9.71
N GLU A 117 -13.55 16.13 -9.08
CA GLU A 117 -14.86 16.07 -9.76
C GLU A 117 -15.16 17.35 -10.54
N GLY A 118 -14.98 18.53 -9.91
CA GLY A 118 -15.17 19.83 -10.57
C GLY A 118 -14.21 20.07 -11.75
N LEU A 119 -12.97 19.59 -11.63
CA LEU A 119 -11.94 19.66 -12.69
C LEU A 119 -12.01 18.52 -13.71
N LYS A 120 -12.96 17.57 -13.54
CA LYS A 120 -13.13 16.37 -14.39
C LYS A 120 -11.86 15.51 -14.49
N VAL A 121 -11.09 15.44 -13.41
CA VAL A 121 -9.87 14.62 -13.33
C VAL A 121 -10.27 13.14 -13.35
N LEU A 122 -9.74 12.38 -14.32
CA LEU A 122 -9.89 10.94 -14.35
C LEU A 122 -8.94 10.33 -13.32
N LEU A 123 -9.49 9.78 -12.24
CA LEU A 123 -8.73 9.05 -11.23
C LEU A 123 -8.59 7.59 -11.68
N PRO A 124 -7.38 7.09 -12.00
CA PRO A 124 -7.22 5.71 -12.37
C PRO A 124 -7.46 4.81 -11.14
N ASP A 125 -8.33 3.82 -11.29
CA ASP A 125 -8.70 2.84 -10.26
C ASP A 125 -7.74 1.63 -10.20
N VAL A 126 -6.49 1.85 -10.62
CA VAL A 126 -5.47 0.80 -10.61
C VAL A 126 -4.80 0.72 -9.25
N ALA A 127 -4.70 -0.50 -8.71
CA ALA A 127 -3.96 -0.76 -7.50
C ALA A 127 -2.48 -0.36 -7.67
N ASP A 128 -1.98 0.44 -6.74
CA ASP A 128 -0.60 0.93 -6.76
C ASP A 128 0.38 -0.18 -6.37
N LYS A 129 1.05 -0.76 -7.36
CA LYS A 129 1.98 -1.89 -7.18
C LYS A 129 3.17 -1.53 -6.28
N GLU A 130 3.59 -0.27 -6.25
CA GLU A 130 4.73 0.19 -5.45
C GLU A 130 4.32 0.23 -3.97
N VAL A 131 3.14 0.79 -3.69
CA VAL A 131 2.54 0.84 -2.35
C VAL A 131 2.13 -0.55 -1.84
N GLU A 132 1.71 -1.45 -2.74
CA GLU A 132 1.52 -2.87 -2.40
C GLU A 132 2.82 -3.57 -1.99
N ALA A 133 3.94 -3.28 -2.66
CA ALA A 133 5.25 -3.82 -2.28
C ALA A 133 5.74 -3.26 -0.92
N ILE A 134 5.61 -1.95 -0.71
CA ILE A 134 5.97 -1.29 0.56
C ILE A 134 5.13 -1.86 1.72
N TYR A 135 3.82 -1.97 1.54
CA TYR A 135 2.92 -2.54 2.56
C TYR A 135 3.29 -3.98 2.93
N LYS A 136 3.61 -4.83 1.94
CA LYS A 136 4.03 -6.22 2.20
C LYS A 136 5.32 -6.28 3.00
N LYS A 137 6.35 -5.54 2.56
CA LYS A 137 7.63 -5.39 3.26
C LYS A 137 7.44 -4.90 4.70
N LEU A 138 6.63 -3.86 4.93
CA LEU A 138 6.32 -3.39 6.29
C LEU A 138 5.55 -4.42 7.10
N ASN A 139 4.61 -5.16 6.50
CA ASN A 139 3.83 -6.16 7.22
C ASN A 139 4.65 -7.39 7.67
N GLU A 140 5.80 -7.66 7.05
CA GLU A 140 6.76 -8.67 7.51
C GLU A 140 7.54 -8.22 8.76
N LEU A 141 7.58 -6.91 9.05
CA LEU A 141 8.26 -6.34 10.21
C LEU A 141 7.38 -6.33 11.47
N GLN A 142 8.04 -6.29 12.63
CA GLN A 142 7.46 -6.27 13.97
C GLN A 142 8.38 -5.48 14.93
N GLY A 143 7.84 -4.99 16.05
CA GLY A 143 8.61 -4.26 17.06
C GLY A 143 9.20 -2.95 16.52
N ASP A 144 10.35 -2.52 17.07
CA ASP A 144 11.07 -1.33 16.61
C ASP A 144 11.39 -1.34 15.11
N LYS A 145 11.62 -2.52 14.51
CA LYS A 145 11.86 -2.65 13.07
C LYS A 145 10.65 -2.22 12.24
N PHE A 146 9.44 -2.50 12.72
CA PHE A 146 8.22 -2.01 12.09
C PHE A 146 8.12 -0.49 12.22
N ASP A 147 8.30 0.04 13.43
CA ASP A 147 8.16 1.47 13.72
C ASP A 147 9.16 2.31 12.90
N ILE A 148 10.44 1.91 12.87
CA ILE A 148 11.50 2.56 12.08
C ILE A 148 11.20 2.45 10.58
N GLY A 149 10.76 1.28 10.10
CA GLY A 149 10.40 1.08 8.70
C GLY A 149 9.24 1.97 8.26
N PHE A 150 8.17 2.04 9.06
CA PHE A 150 7.01 2.89 8.79
C PHE A 150 7.39 4.38 8.78
N LEU A 151 8.11 4.86 9.80
CA LEU A 151 8.55 6.25 9.87
C LEU A 151 9.45 6.64 8.68
N ALA A 152 10.32 5.75 8.22
CA ALA A 152 11.18 6.01 7.06
C ALA A 152 10.39 6.13 5.73
N GLU A 153 9.39 5.27 5.51
CA GLU A 153 8.57 5.34 4.28
C GLU A 153 7.67 6.60 4.30
N ILE A 154 7.12 7.00 5.46
CA ILE A 154 6.34 8.25 5.58
C ILE A 154 7.23 9.50 5.49
N ALA A 155 8.45 9.50 6.06
CA ALA A 155 9.41 10.60 5.90
C ALA A 155 9.71 10.88 4.42
N LYS A 156 9.89 9.82 3.62
CA LYS A 156 10.05 9.91 2.18
C LYS A 156 8.78 10.45 1.52
N GLY A 157 7.62 9.83 1.82
CA GLY A 157 6.31 10.21 1.29
C GLY A 157 6.02 11.70 1.45
N HIS A 158 6.13 12.24 2.68
CA HIS A 158 5.89 13.67 2.92
C HIS A 158 6.91 14.62 2.32
N THR A 159 8.15 14.18 2.10
CA THR A 159 9.15 15.01 1.41
C THR A 159 8.82 15.13 -0.08
N ASP A 160 8.40 14.01 -0.70
CA ASP A 160 7.90 14.00 -2.08
C ASP A 160 6.59 14.81 -2.18
N ASP A 161 5.67 14.66 -1.23
CA ASP A 161 4.40 15.39 -1.21
C ASP A 161 4.59 16.89 -0.95
N ALA A 162 5.47 17.32 -0.05
CA ALA A 162 5.77 18.75 0.11
C ALA A 162 6.27 19.37 -1.21
N THR A 163 7.12 18.63 -1.95
CA THR A 163 7.60 19.02 -3.28
C THR A 163 6.46 19.05 -4.31
N LEU A 164 5.57 18.05 -4.30
CA LEU A 164 4.37 17.96 -5.14
C LEU A 164 3.41 19.15 -4.91
N TYR A 165 3.13 19.51 -3.66
CA TYR A 165 2.25 20.62 -3.31
C TYR A 165 2.89 21.98 -3.65
N GLU A 166 4.18 22.18 -3.41
CA GLU A 166 4.90 23.39 -3.84
C GLU A 166 4.99 23.53 -5.36
N GLY A 167 5.13 22.42 -6.10
CA GLY A 167 5.03 22.37 -7.55
C GLY A 167 3.62 22.70 -8.04
N GLY A 168 2.61 22.02 -7.48
CA GLY A 168 1.19 22.25 -7.76
C GLY A 168 0.80 23.70 -7.54
N ARG A 169 1.33 24.36 -6.50
CA ARG A 169 1.00 25.76 -6.20
C ARG A 169 1.42 26.75 -7.27
N LYS A 170 2.50 26.44 -8.00
CA LYS A 170 3.06 27.27 -9.09
C LYS A 170 2.25 27.16 -10.39
N ILE A 171 1.49 26.07 -10.55
CA ILE A 171 0.72 25.78 -11.77
C ILE A 171 -0.81 25.82 -11.56
N ALA A 172 -1.28 25.94 -10.31
CA ALA A 172 -2.69 26.08 -9.96
C ALA A 172 -3.33 27.28 -10.69
N LYS A 173 -4.43 27.03 -11.40
CA LYS A 173 -5.17 28.06 -12.16
C LYS A 173 -6.53 28.35 -11.52
N SER A 174 -7.16 27.31 -10.97
CA SER A 174 -8.36 27.40 -10.16
C SER A 174 -8.04 27.99 -8.78
N LYS A 175 -8.99 28.76 -8.22
CA LYS A 175 -8.85 29.30 -6.85
C LYS A 175 -8.98 28.19 -5.81
N GLU A 176 -9.74 27.17 -6.17
CA GLU A 176 -10.07 25.98 -5.39
C GLU A 176 -8.82 25.13 -5.15
N VAL A 177 -8.02 24.82 -6.19
CA VAL A 177 -6.74 24.11 -6.02
C VAL A 177 -5.73 24.96 -5.24
N ALA A 178 -5.62 26.26 -5.54
CA ALA A 178 -4.71 27.15 -4.82
C ALA A 178 -5.02 27.20 -3.31
N ALA A 179 -6.30 27.39 -2.95
CA ALA A 179 -6.76 27.42 -1.56
C ALA A 179 -6.59 26.06 -0.85
N PHE A 180 -6.86 24.95 -1.54
CA PHE A 180 -6.62 23.61 -1.02
C PHE A 180 -5.14 23.38 -0.69
N ILE A 181 -4.22 23.77 -1.59
CA ILE A 181 -2.78 23.65 -1.37
C ILE A 181 -2.33 24.54 -0.20
N ASP A 182 -2.73 25.81 -0.19
CA ASP A 182 -2.36 26.77 0.85
C ASP A 182 -2.85 26.34 2.24
N LYS A 183 -3.98 25.62 2.32
CA LYS A 183 -4.52 24.99 3.54
C LYS A 183 -3.77 23.72 3.95
N THR A 184 -3.35 22.90 3.00
CA THR A 184 -2.90 21.52 3.25
C THR A 184 -1.38 21.40 3.41
N LEU A 185 -0.59 22.19 2.69
CA LEU A 185 0.87 22.16 2.79
C LEU A 185 1.41 22.40 4.22
N PRO A 186 0.81 23.26 5.08
CA PRO A 186 1.18 23.35 6.50
C PRO A 186 0.99 22.04 7.28
N VAL A 187 -0.05 21.25 6.96
CA VAL A 187 -0.33 19.96 7.62
C VAL A 187 0.71 18.92 7.22
N ILE A 188 1.06 18.84 5.93
CA ILE A 188 2.14 17.95 5.44
C ILE A 188 3.47 18.29 6.12
N ARG A 189 3.82 19.59 6.23
CA ARG A 189 5.03 20.03 6.94
C ARG A 189 5.01 19.67 8.43
N GLN A 190 3.87 19.84 9.10
CA GLN A 190 3.71 19.42 10.50
C GLN A 190 3.91 17.89 10.64
N HIS A 191 3.43 17.08 9.70
CA HIS A 191 3.68 15.64 9.73
C HIS A 191 5.18 15.29 9.55
N ILE A 192 5.92 16.00 8.68
CA ILE A 192 7.38 15.85 8.55
C ILE A 192 8.07 16.08 9.90
N ASP A 193 7.73 17.15 10.61
CA ASP A 193 8.31 17.47 11.92
C ASP A 193 8.00 16.37 12.95
N MET A 194 6.75 15.87 12.97
CA MET A 194 6.35 14.76 13.83
C MET A 194 7.15 13.47 13.53
N VAL A 195 7.34 13.13 12.25
CA VAL A 195 8.15 11.97 11.84
C VAL A 195 9.61 12.14 12.24
N ALA A 196 10.18 13.32 12.06
CA ALA A 196 11.56 13.61 12.46
C ALA A 196 11.77 13.42 13.97
N ASP A 197 10.84 13.90 14.79
CA ASP A 197 10.90 13.74 16.25
C ASP A 197 10.64 12.31 16.71
N LEU A 198 9.71 11.59 16.09
CA LEU A 198 9.48 10.16 16.35
C LEU A 198 10.69 9.31 15.95
N THR A 199 11.38 9.68 14.87
CA THR A 199 12.60 9.00 14.42
C THR A 199 13.74 9.20 15.42
N LYS A 200 13.96 10.44 15.92
CA LYS A 200 14.93 10.72 17.00
C LYS A 200 14.63 9.89 18.26
N LYS A 201 13.35 9.83 18.67
CA LYS A 201 12.89 9.03 19.82
C LYS A 201 12.92 7.51 19.58
N SER A 202 13.08 7.07 18.33
CA SER A 202 13.11 5.65 17.94
C SER A 202 14.49 5.15 17.58
N ALA A 203 15.53 5.99 17.67
CA ALA A 203 16.92 5.57 17.59
C ALA A 203 17.24 4.57 18.73
N PRO A 204 18.04 3.52 18.45
CA PRO A 204 18.47 2.53 19.45
C PRO A 204 19.55 3.06 20.39
#